data_AF-A0A2V9GLL2-F1
#
_entry.id   AF-A0A2V9GLL2-F1
#
_cell.length_a   1.000
_cell.length_b   1.000
_cell.length_c   1.000
_cell.angle_alpha   90.00
_cell.angle_beta   90.00
_cell.angle_gamma   90.00
#
_symmetry.space_group_name_H-M   'P 1'
#
loop_
_entity.id
_entity.type
_entity.pdbx_description
1 polymer ?
#
loop_
_entity_poly.entity_id
_entity_poly.type
_entity_poly.pdbx_seq_one_letter_code
_entity_poly.pdbx_strand_id
1 'polypeptide(L)'
;MLARNLCKTLFVLLVPAFAVAAQQAPAPHVVDLMAPDGLKLKGTFSGAAASGPGVLLLHQCNRQRKVWDDLATRMTAAGMNVMTVDLRGYGDSEGTPIDKLTPEEINLVFNQKMPLDVETAYKFLIAQPTVSPGILVAGGASCGVNQSVHLALKHPEIKALVLLSEITDLDGRNFLRAHPSLPLFLATAEDDTDPGVSDLMQWLSTFSTNAHTKFVRYKTGGHGVEMFAAHPELPATIVDWVTIAVRSPNVATAKGPPNVSPETQFLDSLDQPGAAANSAQLYAAASGKDPNGPVVSELVLNRLGYDHLQDGDKKGAIAILKLNASLYPNSPNVYDSLGDAYLADGQNDLARQNALKAIELLAHDTTDPEDRRKGIRDSAEQKLKQLSQPR
;
A
#
# COMPACT_ATOMS: atom_id res chain seq x y z
N MET A 1 65.62 2.98 66.44
CA MET A 1 65.10 1.62 66.23
C MET A 1 63.69 1.54 66.77
N LEU A 2 62.71 1.29 65.89
CA LEU A 2 61.38 0.66 66.10
C LEU A 2 60.39 1.24 65.09
N ALA A 3 60.28 0.57 63.96
CA ALA A 3 59.17 0.69 63.02
C ALA A 3 58.04 -0.25 63.47
N ARG A 4 56.78 0.17 63.38
CA ARG A 4 55.63 -0.74 63.18
C ARG A 4 54.34 -0.02 62.74
N ASN A 5 54.06 -0.21 61.45
CA ASN A 5 52.79 -0.58 60.81
C ASN A 5 51.49 0.18 61.15
N LEU A 6 51.12 1.07 60.22
CA LEU A 6 49.77 1.61 60.08
C LEU A 6 48.91 0.60 59.27
N CYS A 7 47.99 -0.11 59.92
CA CYS A 7 47.02 -0.98 59.25
C CYS A 7 45.83 -0.12 58.78
N LYS A 8 45.72 0.13 57.48
CA LYS A 8 44.54 0.78 56.87
C LYS A 8 43.47 -0.28 56.63
N THR A 9 42.42 -0.27 57.43
CA THR A 9 41.24 -1.12 57.24
C THR A 9 40.40 -0.52 56.10
N LEU A 10 40.37 -1.20 54.95
CA LEU A 10 39.55 -0.84 53.80
C LEU A 10 38.14 -1.42 54.00
N PHE A 11 37.14 -0.58 54.23
CA PHE A 11 35.73 -1.00 54.25
C PHE A 11 35.27 -1.16 52.79
N VAL A 12 35.13 -2.41 52.34
CA VAL A 12 34.50 -2.73 51.05
C VAL A 12 32.99 -2.71 51.26
N LEU A 13 32.32 -1.67 50.76
CA LEU A 13 30.87 -1.63 50.60
C LEU A 13 30.47 -2.62 49.50
N LEU A 14 29.97 -3.80 49.88
CA LEU A 14 29.28 -4.71 48.96
C LEU A 14 27.92 -4.09 48.60
N VAL A 15 27.85 -3.47 47.42
CA VAL A 15 26.57 -3.16 46.78
C VAL A 15 26.05 -4.47 46.18
N PRO A 16 24.85 -4.95 46.55
CA PRO A 16 24.28 -6.11 45.88
C PRO A 16 23.94 -5.73 44.44
N ALA A 17 24.69 -6.30 43.50
CA ALA A 17 24.35 -6.25 42.08
C ALA A 17 23.07 -7.08 41.89
N PHE A 18 21.91 -6.44 41.96
CA PHE A 18 20.69 -7.03 41.42
C PHE A 18 20.87 -7.10 39.90
N ALA A 19 21.27 -8.27 39.42
CA ALA A 19 21.13 -8.60 38.00
C ALA A 19 19.64 -8.58 37.70
N VAL A 20 19.15 -7.46 37.14
CA VAL A 20 17.84 -7.42 36.50
C VAL A 20 17.94 -8.41 35.34
N ALA A 21 17.40 -9.61 35.53
CA ALA A 21 17.24 -10.55 34.42
C ALA A 21 16.39 -9.84 33.38
N ALA A 22 16.97 -9.53 32.21
CA ALA A 22 16.22 -8.97 31.10
C ALA A 22 15.08 -9.95 30.79
N GLN A 23 13.84 -9.52 31.00
CA GLN A 23 12.67 -10.33 30.76
C GLN A 23 12.66 -10.66 29.27
N GLN A 24 12.73 -11.95 28.92
CA GLN A 24 12.71 -12.36 27.53
C GLN A 24 11.33 -12.09 26.95
N ALA A 25 11.27 -11.63 25.70
CA ALA A 25 10.01 -11.47 25.00
C ALA A 25 9.30 -12.83 24.90
N PRO A 26 7.96 -12.87 25.10
CA PRO A 26 7.20 -14.11 24.94
C PRO A 26 7.33 -14.64 23.51
N ALA A 27 7.28 -15.96 23.37
CA ALA A 27 7.29 -16.59 22.05
C ALA A 27 6.07 -16.12 21.22
N PRO A 28 6.24 -15.90 19.90
CA PRO A 28 5.11 -15.68 19.00
C PRO A 28 4.08 -16.81 19.15
N HIS A 29 2.80 -16.45 19.15
CA HIS A 29 1.73 -17.45 19.20
C HIS A 29 0.62 -17.12 18.21
N VAL A 30 0.01 -18.19 17.72
CA VAL A 30 -1.10 -18.12 16.79
C VAL A 30 -2.38 -17.78 17.54
N VAL A 31 -3.18 -16.89 16.97
CA VAL A 31 -4.46 -16.44 17.54
C VAL A 31 -5.58 -16.62 16.53
N ASP A 32 -6.77 -16.92 17.07
CA ASP A 32 -8.01 -16.95 16.31
C ASP A 32 -8.75 -15.63 16.53
N LEU A 33 -9.11 -14.94 15.46
CA LEU A 33 -9.88 -13.71 15.51
C LEU A 33 -11.25 -13.94 14.89
N MET A 34 -12.29 -13.39 15.49
CA MET A 34 -13.64 -13.48 14.97
C MET A 34 -14.00 -12.16 14.28
N ALA A 35 -14.13 -12.19 12.95
CA ALA A 35 -14.62 -11.04 12.21
C ALA A 35 -16.10 -10.75 12.58
N PRO A 36 -16.62 -9.52 12.38
CA PRO A 36 -17.99 -9.16 12.74
C PRO A 36 -19.07 -10.01 12.06
N ASP A 37 -18.77 -10.63 10.91
CA ASP A 37 -19.66 -11.53 10.18
C ASP A 37 -19.50 -13.00 10.57
N GLY A 38 -18.77 -13.30 11.63
CA GLY A 38 -18.57 -14.65 12.17
C GLY A 38 -17.50 -15.47 11.45
N LEU A 39 -16.80 -14.88 10.46
CA LEU A 39 -15.69 -15.54 9.78
C LEU A 39 -14.46 -15.61 10.70
N LYS A 40 -13.84 -16.78 10.76
CA LYS A 40 -12.66 -17.00 11.59
C LYS A 40 -11.38 -16.66 10.83
N LEU A 41 -10.63 -15.70 11.37
CA LEU A 41 -9.32 -15.29 10.85
C LEU A 41 -8.20 -15.90 11.68
N LYS A 42 -7.04 -16.11 11.04
CA LYS A 42 -5.80 -16.55 11.69
C LYS A 42 -4.81 -15.40 11.80
N GLY A 43 -4.33 -15.14 13.02
CA GLY A 43 -3.26 -14.20 13.27
C GLY A 43 -2.04 -14.86 13.92
N THR A 44 -0.92 -14.14 13.90
CA THR A 44 0.23 -14.38 14.76
C THR A 44 0.49 -13.12 15.56
N PHE A 45 0.48 -13.22 16.88
CA PHE A 45 0.86 -12.13 17.77
C PHE A 45 2.23 -12.41 18.40
N SER A 46 3.09 -11.42 18.33
CA SER A 46 4.42 -11.44 18.89
C SER A 46 4.58 -10.25 19.83
N GLY A 47 4.50 -10.51 21.13
CA GLY A 47 4.61 -9.47 22.17
C GLY A 47 6.05 -9.10 22.46
N ALA A 48 6.30 -7.83 22.77
CA ALA A 48 7.58 -7.37 23.30
C ALA A 48 7.76 -7.79 24.77
N ALA A 49 9.01 -7.74 25.26
CA ALA A 49 9.35 -7.98 26.66
C ALA A 49 8.75 -6.94 27.64
N ALA A 50 8.46 -5.74 27.14
CA ALA A 50 7.95 -4.62 27.90
C ALA A 50 6.91 -3.86 27.08
N SER A 51 6.25 -2.87 27.69
CA SER A 51 5.31 -2.01 26.98
C SER A 51 6.02 -1.22 25.87
N GLY A 52 5.43 -1.22 24.67
CA GLY A 52 6.03 -0.62 23.49
C GLY A 52 5.04 -0.43 22.32
N PRO A 53 5.47 0.19 21.21
CA PRO A 53 4.61 0.45 20.05
C PRO A 53 3.94 -0.82 19.52
N GLY A 54 2.73 -0.66 18.97
CA GLY A 54 2.05 -1.72 18.23
C GLY A 54 2.28 -1.61 16.73
N VAL A 55 2.46 -2.74 16.05
CA VAL A 55 2.65 -2.82 14.60
C VAL A 55 1.67 -3.84 14.03
N LEU A 56 0.87 -3.45 13.05
CA LEU A 56 0.03 -4.36 12.26
C LEU A 56 0.60 -4.50 10.84
N LEU A 57 0.96 -5.73 10.45
CA LEU A 57 1.50 -6.03 9.12
C LEU A 57 0.52 -6.87 8.29
N LEU A 58 0.19 -6.39 7.09
CA LEU A 58 -0.81 -6.95 6.17
C LEU A 58 -0.12 -7.54 4.94
N HIS A 59 -0.38 -8.81 4.64
CA HIS A 59 0.29 -9.51 3.53
C HIS A 59 -0.23 -9.05 2.15
N GLN A 60 0.55 -9.38 1.10
CA GLN A 60 0.15 -9.24 -0.30
C GLN A 60 -0.83 -10.33 -0.76
N CYS A 61 -1.53 -10.09 -1.86
CA CYS A 61 -2.68 -10.87 -2.32
C CYS A 61 -2.39 -12.24 -2.92
N ASN A 62 -1.15 -12.72 -2.82
CA ASN A 62 -0.70 -14.06 -3.20
C ASN A 62 0.20 -14.68 -2.12
N ARG A 63 0.10 -14.19 -0.88
CA ARG A 63 0.88 -14.62 0.29
C ARG A 63 -0.02 -14.75 1.51
N GLN A 64 0.60 -14.98 2.66
CA GLN A 64 -0.02 -15.17 3.97
C GLN A 64 0.86 -14.53 5.06
N ARG A 65 0.37 -14.43 6.29
CA ARG A 65 0.94 -13.68 7.42
C ARG A 65 2.40 -14.02 7.77
N LYS A 66 2.85 -15.26 7.55
CA LYS A 66 4.21 -15.73 7.91
C LYS A 66 5.31 -15.16 7.01
N VAL A 67 4.97 -14.48 5.92
CA VAL A 67 5.98 -13.72 5.15
C VAL A 67 6.63 -12.61 5.98
N TRP A 68 6.00 -12.23 7.10
CA TRP A 68 6.50 -11.22 8.01
C TRP A 68 7.30 -11.79 9.19
N ASP A 69 7.49 -13.12 9.32
CA ASP A 69 8.05 -13.73 10.55
C ASP A 69 9.45 -13.20 10.93
N ASP A 70 10.36 -13.05 9.96
CA ASP A 70 11.69 -12.47 10.22
C ASP A 70 11.59 -10.99 10.66
N LEU A 71 10.78 -10.19 9.96
CA LEU A 71 10.59 -8.78 10.30
C LEU A 71 9.94 -8.64 11.69
N ALA A 72 8.92 -9.44 11.99
CA ALA A 72 8.24 -9.44 13.27
C ALA A 72 9.20 -9.81 14.41
N THR A 73 10.06 -10.80 14.19
CA THR A 73 11.10 -11.19 15.16
C THR A 73 12.09 -10.05 15.43
N ARG A 74 12.52 -9.33 14.39
CA ARG A 74 13.41 -8.17 14.55
C ARG A 74 12.71 -7.02 15.27
N MET A 75 11.45 -6.76 14.95
CA MET A 75 10.66 -5.70 15.58
C MET A 75 10.42 -5.98 17.06
N THR A 76 10.14 -7.22 17.45
CA THR A 76 9.95 -7.58 18.86
C THR A 76 11.25 -7.52 19.66
N ALA A 77 12.38 -7.90 19.05
CA ALA A 77 13.70 -7.67 19.62
C ALA A 77 14.00 -6.18 19.83
N ALA A 78 13.44 -5.30 18.99
CA ALA A 78 13.51 -3.84 19.13
C ALA A 78 12.45 -3.24 20.09
N GLY A 79 11.66 -4.08 20.78
CA GLY A 79 10.69 -3.65 21.79
C GLY A 79 9.31 -3.28 21.24
N MET A 80 8.95 -3.73 20.04
CA MET A 80 7.63 -3.52 19.44
C MET A 80 6.74 -4.77 19.56
N ASN A 81 5.44 -4.57 19.63
CA ASN A 81 4.44 -5.64 19.59
C ASN A 81 3.91 -5.77 18.18
N VAL A 82 3.95 -6.97 17.61
CA VAL A 82 3.63 -7.17 16.20
C VAL A 82 2.43 -8.10 16.07
N MET A 83 1.45 -7.66 15.29
CA MET A 83 0.32 -8.46 14.84
C MET A 83 0.44 -8.67 13.33
N THR A 84 0.35 -9.92 12.91
CA THR A 84 0.21 -10.30 11.50
C THR A 84 -1.06 -11.13 11.35
N VAL A 85 -1.76 -10.99 10.23
CA VAL A 85 -3.06 -11.64 10.04
C VAL A 85 -3.18 -12.16 8.61
N ASP A 86 -3.73 -13.36 8.46
CA ASP A 86 -4.25 -13.85 7.20
C ASP A 86 -5.61 -13.20 6.96
N LEU A 87 -5.74 -12.40 5.91
CA LEU A 87 -7.05 -11.87 5.53
C LEU A 87 -7.95 -13.02 5.04
N ARG A 88 -9.28 -12.80 5.02
CA ARG A 88 -10.21 -13.84 4.56
C ARG A 88 -9.84 -14.39 3.17
N GLY A 89 -9.95 -15.70 3.00
CA GLY A 89 -9.57 -16.39 1.76
C GLY A 89 -8.07 -16.61 1.57
N TYR A 90 -7.24 -16.29 2.58
CA TYR A 90 -5.79 -16.49 2.55
C TYR A 90 -5.30 -17.37 3.70
N GLY A 91 -4.16 -18.04 3.46
CA GLY A 91 -3.42 -18.77 4.48
C GLY A 91 -4.30 -19.75 5.27
N ASP A 92 -4.29 -19.57 6.60
CA ASP A 92 -5.04 -20.39 7.54
C ASP A 92 -6.40 -19.76 7.96
N SER A 93 -6.78 -18.62 7.36
CA SER A 93 -8.08 -17.98 7.58
C SER A 93 -9.18 -18.65 6.76
N GLU A 94 -10.41 -18.59 7.27
CA GLU A 94 -11.58 -19.02 6.52
C GLU A 94 -11.89 -18.07 5.34
N GLY A 95 -12.84 -18.48 4.50
CA GLY A 95 -13.28 -17.74 3.33
C GLY A 95 -12.94 -18.46 2.02
N THR A 96 -13.67 -18.11 0.97
CA THR A 96 -13.38 -18.61 -0.37
C THR A 96 -12.05 -18.02 -0.86
N PRO A 97 -11.11 -18.85 -1.34
CA PRO A 97 -9.87 -18.36 -1.96
C PRO A 97 -10.15 -17.35 -3.06
N ILE A 98 -9.37 -16.28 -3.11
CA ILE A 98 -9.62 -15.14 -4.00
C ILE A 98 -9.59 -15.54 -5.49
N ASP A 99 -8.75 -16.51 -5.86
CA ASP A 99 -8.64 -17.05 -7.21
C ASP A 99 -9.87 -17.87 -7.66
N LYS A 100 -10.82 -18.13 -6.75
CA LYS A 100 -12.09 -18.82 -7.03
C LYS A 100 -13.30 -17.90 -7.02
N LEU A 101 -13.11 -16.62 -6.76
CA LEU A 101 -14.18 -15.63 -6.74
C LEU A 101 -14.42 -15.04 -8.12
N THR A 102 -15.66 -14.67 -8.38
CA THR A 102 -16.02 -13.81 -9.52
C THR A 102 -15.49 -12.39 -9.30
N PRO A 103 -15.29 -11.58 -10.37
CA PRO A 103 -14.87 -10.19 -10.22
C PRO A 103 -15.75 -9.36 -9.28
N GLU A 104 -17.07 -9.58 -9.30
CA GLU A 104 -18.02 -8.91 -8.41
C GLU A 104 -17.82 -9.31 -6.94
N GLU A 105 -17.55 -10.58 -6.68
CA GLU A 105 -17.25 -11.08 -5.34
C GLU A 105 -15.88 -10.59 -4.85
N ILE A 106 -14.87 -10.53 -5.72
CA ILE A 106 -13.57 -9.93 -5.40
C ILE A 106 -13.77 -8.48 -4.97
N ASN A 107 -14.51 -7.69 -5.75
CA ASN A 107 -14.82 -6.30 -5.42
C ASN A 107 -15.52 -6.18 -4.06
N LEU A 108 -16.52 -7.04 -3.78
CA LEU A 108 -17.19 -7.08 -2.48
C LEU A 108 -16.21 -7.41 -1.35
N VAL A 109 -15.35 -8.40 -1.55
CA VAL A 109 -14.38 -8.85 -0.54
C VAL A 109 -13.38 -7.74 -0.22
N PHE A 110 -12.75 -7.14 -1.24
CA PHE A 110 -11.69 -6.15 -1.06
C PHE A 110 -12.22 -4.85 -0.46
N ASN A 111 -13.39 -4.39 -0.90
CA ASN A 111 -13.90 -3.06 -0.53
C ASN A 111 -14.79 -3.06 0.70
N GLN A 112 -15.44 -4.19 1.04
CA GLN A 112 -16.40 -4.22 2.17
C GLN A 112 -16.01 -5.21 3.26
N LYS A 113 -15.28 -6.28 2.94
CA LYS A 113 -15.05 -7.38 3.88
C LYS A 113 -13.64 -7.40 4.48
N MET A 114 -12.60 -7.29 3.67
CA MET A 114 -11.21 -7.18 4.16
C MET A 114 -11.00 -6.00 5.11
N PRO A 115 -11.62 -4.81 4.92
CA PRO A 115 -11.49 -3.73 5.90
C PRO A 115 -12.00 -4.11 7.29
N LEU A 116 -12.98 -5.02 7.40
CA LEU A 116 -13.47 -5.54 8.67
C LEU A 116 -12.48 -6.53 9.31
N ASP A 117 -11.75 -7.29 8.50
CA ASP A 117 -10.71 -8.20 8.97
C ASP A 117 -9.53 -7.42 9.56
N VAL A 118 -9.12 -6.36 8.86
CA VAL A 118 -8.07 -5.44 9.29
C VAL A 118 -8.46 -4.75 10.60
N GLU A 119 -9.69 -4.26 10.70
CA GLU A 119 -10.25 -3.68 11.92
C GLU A 119 -10.25 -4.68 13.09
N THR A 120 -10.54 -5.95 12.81
CA THR A 120 -10.54 -7.02 13.83
C THR A 120 -9.12 -7.27 14.36
N ALA A 121 -8.13 -7.33 13.48
CA ALA A 121 -6.73 -7.48 13.86
C ALA A 121 -6.21 -6.25 14.62
N TYR A 122 -6.59 -5.04 14.20
CA TYR A 122 -6.30 -3.80 14.90
C TYR A 122 -6.85 -3.80 16.34
N LYS A 123 -8.13 -4.14 16.50
CA LYS A 123 -8.78 -4.23 17.83
C LYS A 123 -8.10 -5.25 18.74
N PHE A 124 -7.72 -6.40 18.19
CA PHE A 124 -6.96 -7.39 18.93
C PHE A 124 -5.60 -6.83 19.39
N LEU A 125 -4.87 -6.16 18.51
CA LEU A 125 -3.56 -5.58 18.80
C LEU A 125 -3.65 -4.55 19.93
N ILE A 126 -4.56 -3.58 19.84
CA ILE A 126 -4.65 -2.50 20.84
C ILE A 126 -5.17 -2.98 22.20
N ALA A 127 -5.80 -4.16 22.27
CA ALA A 127 -6.26 -4.75 23.52
C ALA A 127 -5.12 -5.42 24.31
N GLN A 128 -3.93 -5.57 23.72
CA GLN A 128 -2.82 -6.24 24.39
C GLN A 128 -2.18 -5.32 25.45
N PRO A 129 -1.92 -5.82 26.67
CA PRO A 129 -1.41 -4.99 27.77
C PRO A 129 0.01 -4.46 27.53
N THR A 130 0.76 -5.09 26.62
CA THR A 130 2.11 -4.66 26.24
C THR A 130 2.11 -3.59 25.14
N VAL A 131 0.96 -3.26 24.53
CA VAL A 131 0.88 -2.24 23.50
C VAL A 131 0.70 -0.86 24.13
N SER A 132 1.64 0.04 23.89
CA SER A 132 1.57 1.43 24.33
C SER A 132 0.40 2.15 23.64
N PRO A 133 -0.50 2.79 24.38
CA PRO A 133 -1.58 3.56 23.78
C PRO A 133 -1.06 4.67 22.86
N GLY A 134 -1.67 4.81 21.67
CA GLY A 134 -1.45 5.95 20.78
C GLY A 134 -0.17 5.93 19.92
N ILE A 135 0.64 4.87 19.99
CA ILE A 135 1.84 4.70 19.17
C ILE A 135 1.72 3.41 18.36
N LEU A 136 1.03 3.51 17.22
CA LEU A 136 0.81 2.38 16.32
C LEU A 136 1.43 2.61 14.95
N VAL A 137 1.74 1.51 14.26
CA VAL A 137 2.29 1.49 12.91
C VAL A 137 1.47 0.50 12.10
N ALA A 138 1.11 0.88 10.88
CA ALA A 138 0.54 -0.05 9.91
C ALA A 138 1.54 -0.28 8.78
N GLY A 139 1.62 -1.51 8.28
CA GLY A 139 2.43 -1.79 7.12
C GLY A 139 1.83 -2.89 6.26
N GLY A 140 2.13 -2.86 4.98
CA GLY A 140 1.66 -3.88 4.06
C GLY A 140 2.40 -3.88 2.74
N ALA A 141 2.19 -4.97 2.00
CA ALA A 141 2.75 -5.17 0.67
C ALA A 141 1.63 -5.43 -0.34
N SER A 142 1.78 -4.95 -1.59
CA SER A 142 0.73 -5.08 -2.63
C SER A 142 -0.62 -4.62 -2.07
N CYS A 143 -1.70 -5.39 -2.22
CA CYS A 143 -3.01 -5.09 -1.67
C CYS A 143 -3.06 -4.78 -0.15
N GLY A 144 -2.06 -5.19 0.65
CA GLY A 144 -1.93 -4.80 2.05
C GLY A 144 -1.60 -3.30 2.25
N VAL A 145 -1.08 -2.61 1.22
CA VAL A 145 -0.79 -1.18 1.23
C VAL A 145 -2.07 -0.36 1.36
N ASN A 146 -3.06 -0.58 0.49
CA ASN A 146 -4.32 0.17 0.54
C ASN A 146 -5.00 -0.02 1.91
N GLN A 147 -5.02 -1.27 2.40
CA GLN A 147 -5.57 -1.58 3.71
C GLN A 147 -4.84 -0.87 4.87
N SER A 148 -3.51 -0.74 4.78
CA SER A 148 -2.70 -0.04 5.79
C SER A 148 -2.97 1.46 5.79
N VAL A 149 -3.11 2.07 4.61
CA VAL A 149 -3.46 3.50 4.48
C VAL A 149 -4.86 3.76 5.01
N HIS A 150 -5.84 2.93 4.65
CA HIS A 150 -7.22 3.04 5.13
C HIS A 150 -7.36 2.80 6.63
N LEU A 151 -6.51 1.96 7.21
CA LEU A 151 -6.44 1.83 8.67
C LEU A 151 -5.95 3.14 9.30
N ALA A 152 -4.91 3.77 8.76
CA ALA A 152 -4.43 5.07 9.24
C ALA A 152 -5.46 6.21 9.06
N LEU A 153 -6.23 6.16 7.97
CA LEU A 153 -7.33 7.10 7.72
C LEU A 153 -8.37 7.03 8.86
N LYS A 154 -8.70 5.82 9.32
CA LYS A 154 -9.71 5.61 10.38
C LYS A 154 -9.17 5.80 11.80
N HIS A 155 -7.88 5.55 12.02
CA HIS A 155 -7.27 5.49 13.35
C HIS A 155 -6.08 6.44 13.45
N PRO A 156 -6.27 7.66 14.00
CA PRO A 156 -5.21 8.66 14.11
C PRO A 156 -4.05 8.23 15.03
N GLU A 157 -4.18 7.15 15.79
CA GLU A 157 -3.12 6.50 16.57
C GLU A 157 -2.06 5.83 15.70
N ILE A 158 -2.33 5.59 14.41
CA ILE A 158 -1.34 5.12 13.44
C ILE A 158 -0.41 6.30 13.09
N LYS A 159 0.82 6.24 13.57
CA LYS A 159 1.81 7.33 13.47
C LYS A 159 2.87 7.12 12.39
N ALA A 160 2.90 5.97 11.72
CA ALA A 160 3.82 5.68 10.64
C ALA A 160 3.26 4.59 9.72
N LEU A 161 3.67 4.62 8.45
CA LEU A 161 3.30 3.63 7.44
C LEU A 161 4.51 2.99 6.79
N VAL A 162 4.46 1.67 6.59
CA VAL A 162 5.45 0.89 5.81
C VAL A 162 4.76 0.26 4.60
N LEU A 163 5.04 0.75 3.40
CA LEU A 163 4.33 0.41 2.17
C LEU A 163 5.31 -0.23 1.16
N LEU A 164 5.02 -1.44 0.69
CA LEU A 164 5.89 -2.19 -0.22
C LEU A 164 5.16 -2.53 -1.53
N SER A 165 5.71 -2.07 -2.67
CA SER A 165 5.23 -2.38 -4.03
C SER A 165 3.72 -2.19 -4.25
N GLU A 166 3.18 -1.02 -3.90
CA GLU A 166 1.81 -0.66 -4.29
C GLU A 166 1.52 0.83 -4.05
N ILE A 167 0.43 1.34 -4.64
CA ILE A 167 -0.19 2.61 -4.27
C ILE A 167 -1.50 2.40 -3.47
N THR A 168 -2.21 3.48 -3.16
CA THR A 168 -3.53 3.49 -2.52
C THR A 168 -4.54 4.17 -3.44
N ASP A 169 -5.83 3.90 -3.23
CA ASP A 169 -6.93 4.52 -3.96
C ASP A 169 -7.04 6.04 -3.74
N LEU A 170 -8.00 6.69 -4.41
CA LEU A 170 -8.16 8.15 -4.37
C LEU A 170 -8.36 8.67 -2.94
N ASP A 171 -9.18 8.00 -2.13
CA ASP A 171 -9.41 8.33 -0.72
C ASP A 171 -8.13 8.25 0.11
N GLY A 172 -7.37 7.17 -0.05
CA GLY A 172 -6.08 7.01 0.62
C GLY A 172 -5.07 8.08 0.20
N ARG A 173 -5.03 8.43 -1.09
CA ARG A 173 -4.16 9.51 -1.60
C ARG A 173 -4.55 10.86 -1.02
N ASN A 174 -5.85 11.17 -0.98
CA ASN A 174 -6.37 12.39 -0.39
C ASN A 174 -6.08 12.48 1.12
N PHE A 175 -6.23 11.37 1.84
CA PHE A 175 -5.86 11.28 3.25
C PHE A 175 -4.37 11.61 3.47
N LEU A 176 -3.47 10.98 2.70
CA LEU A 176 -2.03 11.21 2.85
C LEU A 176 -1.63 12.65 2.52
N ARG A 177 -2.22 13.26 1.48
CA ARG A 177 -2.02 14.69 1.18
C ARG A 177 -2.48 15.60 2.32
N ALA A 178 -3.60 15.26 2.96
CA ALA A 178 -4.12 16.02 4.10
C ALA A 178 -3.30 15.82 5.38
N HIS A 179 -2.41 14.81 5.43
CA HIS A 179 -1.57 14.48 6.57
C HIS A 179 -0.08 14.46 6.20
N PRO A 180 0.49 15.58 5.70
CA PRO A 180 1.86 15.60 5.17
C PRO A 180 2.92 15.42 6.26
N SER A 181 2.57 15.42 7.54
CA SER A 181 3.46 15.09 8.65
C SER A 181 3.56 13.58 8.92
N LEU A 182 2.71 12.73 8.32
CA LEU A 182 2.76 11.29 8.52
C LEU A 182 4.01 10.70 7.83
N PRO A 183 4.96 10.10 8.57
CA PRO A 183 6.16 9.52 7.97
C PRO A 183 5.82 8.23 7.21
N LEU A 184 6.38 8.11 6.01
CA LEU A 184 6.19 6.95 5.13
C LEU A 184 7.54 6.25 4.88
N PHE A 185 7.58 4.94 5.03
CA PHE A 185 8.61 4.09 4.46
C PHE A 185 8.03 3.41 3.23
N LEU A 186 8.64 3.64 2.07
CA LEU A 186 8.20 3.11 0.79
C LEU A 186 9.35 2.32 0.17
N ALA A 187 9.07 1.11 -0.33
CA ALA A 187 10.04 0.36 -1.12
C ALA A 187 9.41 -0.29 -2.35
N THR A 188 10.17 -0.34 -3.44
CA THR A 188 9.77 -0.94 -4.72
C THR A 188 11.01 -1.43 -5.47
N ALA A 189 10.80 -2.26 -6.50
CA ALA A 189 11.84 -2.68 -7.43
C ALA A 189 11.44 -2.38 -8.88
N GLU A 190 12.41 -2.09 -9.75
CA GLU A 190 12.15 -1.80 -11.16
C GLU A 190 11.78 -3.03 -12.00
N ASP A 191 12.11 -4.23 -11.52
CA ASP A 191 11.69 -5.51 -12.12
C ASP A 191 10.37 -6.02 -11.55
N ASP A 192 9.68 -5.21 -10.74
CA ASP A 192 8.34 -5.50 -10.26
C ASP A 192 7.37 -5.67 -11.45
N THR A 193 6.60 -6.74 -11.43
CA THR A 193 5.68 -7.09 -12.49
C THR A 193 4.40 -6.25 -12.47
N ASP A 194 4.13 -5.50 -11.39
CA ASP A 194 3.02 -4.53 -11.35
C ASP A 194 3.37 -3.28 -12.17
N PRO A 195 2.72 -3.06 -13.33
CA PRO A 195 3.14 -2.04 -14.28
C PRO A 195 3.07 -0.62 -13.72
N GLY A 196 4.21 0.07 -13.69
CA GLY A 196 4.32 1.46 -13.25
C GLY A 196 4.30 1.67 -11.73
N VAL A 197 4.32 0.59 -10.93
CA VAL A 197 4.27 0.67 -9.46
C VAL A 197 5.42 1.50 -8.87
N SER A 198 6.62 1.41 -9.46
CA SER A 198 7.78 2.18 -9.00
C SER A 198 7.56 3.70 -9.08
N ASP A 199 6.94 4.16 -10.18
CA ASP A 199 6.71 5.58 -10.42
C ASP A 199 5.51 6.07 -9.59
N LEU A 200 4.47 5.23 -9.43
CA LEU A 200 3.35 5.48 -8.53
C LEU A 200 3.80 5.60 -7.06
N MET A 201 4.71 4.73 -6.60
CA MET A 201 5.26 4.82 -5.25
C MET A 201 6.19 6.02 -5.07
N GLN A 202 6.96 6.37 -6.10
CA GLN A 202 7.73 7.60 -6.08
C GLN A 202 6.82 8.82 -5.94
N TRP A 203 5.70 8.86 -6.69
CA TRP A 203 4.68 9.89 -6.53
C TRP A 203 4.05 9.89 -5.13
N LEU A 204 3.66 8.73 -4.61
CA LEU A 204 3.10 8.60 -3.25
C LEU A 204 4.05 9.13 -2.16
N SER A 205 5.36 8.93 -2.33
CA SER A 205 6.36 9.45 -1.41
C SER A 205 6.35 10.98 -1.29
N THR A 206 5.85 11.68 -2.30
CA THR A 206 5.76 13.15 -2.32
C THR A 206 4.64 13.70 -1.44
N PHE A 207 3.71 12.87 -0.96
CA PHE A 207 2.60 13.35 -0.13
C PHE A 207 3.03 13.61 1.32
N SER A 208 4.19 13.09 1.73
CA SER A 208 4.74 13.33 3.04
C SER A 208 5.94 14.28 2.99
N THR A 209 5.84 15.35 3.78
CA THR A 209 6.92 16.33 4.05
C THR A 209 7.73 15.99 5.30
N ASN A 210 7.40 14.88 5.98
CA ASN A 210 8.11 14.44 7.17
C ASN A 210 9.58 14.12 6.81
N ALA A 211 10.52 14.63 7.60
CA ALA A 211 11.96 14.44 7.36
C ALA A 211 12.38 12.96 7.39
N HIS A 212 11.63 12.12 8.12
CA HIS A 212 11.84 10.69 8.21
C HIS A 212 11.28 9.92 7.02
N THR A 213 10.45 10.50 6.16
CA THR A 213 9.95 9.79 4.96
C THR A 213 11.12 9.30 4.10
N LYS A 214 11.06 8.01 3.76
CA LYS A 214 12.10 7.27 3.06
C LYS A 214 11.49 6.47 1.92
N PHE A 215 11.96 6.73 0.71
CA PHE A 215 11.66 5.95 -0.49
C PHE A 215 12.90 5.18 -0.90
N VAL A 216 12.76 3.86 -1.12
CA VAL A 216 13.81 2.96 -1.58
C VAL A 216 13.38 2.36 -2.91
N ARG A 217 14.17 2.60 -3.96
CA ARG A 217 13.95 2.04 -5.29
C ARG A 217 15.12 1.11 -5.62
N TYR A 218 14.83 -0.17 -5.77
CA TYR A 218 15.80 -1.18 -6.14
C TYR A 218 15.78 -1.43 -7.65
N LYS A 219 16.92 -1.83 -8.23
CA LYS A 219 16.96 -2.22 -9.64
C LYS A 219 16.29 -3.58 -9.88
N THR A 220 16.47 -4.50 -8.94
CA THR A 220 15.92 -5.85 -8.98
C THR A 220 15.47 -6.23 -7.57
N GLY A 221 14.30 -6.83 -7.40
CA GLY A 221 13.76 -7.15 -6.09
C GLY A 221 12.41 -7.87 -6.12
N GLY A 222 11.72 -7.87 -7.26
CA GLY A 222 10.41 -8.48 -7.39
C GLY A 222 9.31 -7.70 -6.67
N HIS A 223 8.14 -8.33 -6.50
CA HIS A 223 6.94 -7.68 -6.00
C HIS A 223 6.77 -7.83 -4.49
N GLY A 224 6.64 -6.70 -3.78
CA GLY A 224 6.26 -6.65 -2.37
C GLY A 224 7.31 -7.27 -1.45
N VAL A 225 6.94 -8.31 -0.72
CA VAL A 225 7.83 -8.98 0.25
C VAL A 225 8.92 -9.82 -0.42
N GLU A 226 8.86 -10.04 -1.73
CA GLU A 226 9.94 -10.68 -2.50
C GLU A 226 11.26 -9.92 -2.36
N MET A 227 11.18 -8.60 -2.17
CA MET A 227 12.34 -7.75 -1.91
C MET A 227 13.15 -8.20 -0.70
N PHE A 228 12.56 -8.86 0.30
CA PHE A 228 13.32 -9.35 1.47
C PHE A 228 14.32 -10.44 1.11
N ALA A 229 14.01 -11.28 0.11
CA ALA A 229 14.93 -12.30 -0.35
C ALA A 229 16.05 -11.70 -1.22
N ALA A 230 15.72 -10.71 -2.05
CA ALA A 230 16.68 -10.01 -2.89
C ALA A 230 17.59 -9.04 -2.12
N HIS A 231 17.06 -8.42 -1.06
CA HIS A 231 17.68 -7.38 -0.24
C HIS A 231 17.55 -7.73 1.26
N PRO A 232 18.39 -8.65 1.77
CA PRO A 232 18.30 -9.12 3.15
C PRO A 232 18.58 -8.04 4.20
N GLU A 233 19.09 -6.87 3.81
CA GLU A 233 19.24 -5.70 4.68
C GLU A 233 17.93 -4.91 4.86
N LEU A 234 16.94 -5.11 3.99
CA LEU A 234 15.69 -4.34 4.00
C LEU A 234 14.88 -4.53 5.30
N PRO A 235 14.68 -5.74 5.86
CA PRO A 235 13.98 -5.90 7.13
C PRO A 235 14.64 -5.12 8.28
N ALA A 236 15.96 -5.16 8.40
CA ALA A 236 16.69 -4.41 9.42
C ALA A 236 16.53 -2.89 9.21
N THR A 237 16.60 -2.43 7.96
CA THR A 237 16.38 -1.03 7.59
C THR A 237 14.98 -0.55 7.97
N ILE A 238 13.96 -1.39 7.79
CA ILE A 238 12.59 -1.08 8.21
C ILE A 238 12.50 -0.97 9.75
N VAL A 239 13.09 -1.92 10.49
CA VAL A 239 13.07 -1.89 11.97
C VAL A 239 13.74 -0.63 12.51
N ASP A 240 14.91 -0.27 11.98
CA ASP A 240 15.62 0.95 12.38
C ASP A 240 14.78 2.19 12.10
N TRP A 241 14.18 2.25 10.91
CA TRP A 241 13.31 3.36 10.52
C TRP A 241 12.07 3.48 11.41
N VAL A 242 11.36 2.38 11.67
CA VAL A 242 10.17 2.37 12.52
C VAL A 242 10.52 2.84 13.92
N THR A 243 11.64 2.35 14.47
CA THR A 243 12.14 2.74 15.80
C THR A 243 12.37 4.26 15.91
N ILE A 244 12.83 4.90 14.84
CA ILE A 244 12.99 6.36 14.77
C ILE A 244 11.63 7.06 14.64
N ALA A 245 10.80 6.61 13.68
CA ALA A 245 9.52 7.25 13.35
C ALA A 245 8.56 7.30 14.55
N VAL A 246 8.48 6.22 15.33
CA VAL A 246 7.57 6.13 16.48
C VAL A 246 8.03 6.91 17.72
N ARG A 247 9.33 7.23 17.84
CA ARG A 247 9.86 8.06 18.93
C ARG A 247 9.68 9.55 18.68
N SER A 248 9.60 9.93 17.41
CA SER A 248 9.58 11.33 16.99
C SER A 248 8.50 11.57 15.92
N PRO A 249 7.22 11.21 16.18
CA PRO A 249 6.18 11.24 15.15
C PRO A 249 5.83 12.65 14.68
N ASN A 250 6.13 13.68 15.49
CA ASN A 250 5.80 15.08 15.24
C ASN A 250 7.03 15.95 14.91
N VAL A 251 8.12 15.37 14.38
CA VAL A 251 9.27 16.18 13.96
C VAL A 251 8.83 17.12 12.85
N ALA A 252 8.98 18.42 13.14
CA ALA A 252 8.62 19.49 12.22
C ALA A 252 9.34 19.34 10.87
N THR A 253 8.60 19.72 9.83
CA THR A 253 8.99 19.83 8.43
C THR A 253 10.39 20.43 8.27
N ALA A 254 11.37 19.62 7.89
CA ALA A 254 12.74 20.09 7.65
C ALA A 254 13.25 19.77 6.22
N LYS A 255 12.50 19.01 5.42
CA LYS A 255 12.75 18.92 3.99
C LYS A 255 11.94 20.02 3.30
N GLY A 256 12.54 20.70 2.33
CA GLY A 256 11.79 21.49 1.34
C GLY A 256 10.74 20.62 0.65
N PRO A 257 9.87 21.19 -0.22
CA PRO A 257 8.89 20.38 -0.94
C PRO A 257 9.60 19.16 -1.54
N PRO A 258 9.01 17.96 -1.48
CA PRO A 258 9.61 16.74 -2.01
C PRO A 258 10.14 17.01 -3.41
N ASN A 259 11.14 16.25 -3.89
CA ASN A 259 11.64 16.41 -5.27
C ASN A 259 10.49 16.16 -6.26
N VAL A 260 9.72 17.20 -6.55
CA VAL A 260 8.53 17.15 -7.38
C VAL A 260 9.03 17.20 -8.82
N SER A 261 9.10 16.03 -9.47
CA SER A 261 9.41 15.93 -10.88
C SER A 261 8.19 16.32 -11.73
N PRO A 262 8.35 16.77 -12.98
CA PRO A 262 7.23 17.04 -13.88
C PRO A 262 6.22 15.88 -13.98
N GLU A 263 6.71 14.64 -13.92
CA GLU A 263 5.89 13.42 -13.89
C GLU A 263 5.01 13.38 -12.65
N THR A 264 5.57 13.61 -11.46
CA THR A 264 4.78 13.65 -10.22
C THR A 264 3.81 14.82 -10.16
N GLN A 265 4.14 15.97 -10.78
CA GLN A 265 3.19 17.10 -10.91
C GLN A 265 2.03 16.75 -11.82
N PHE A 266 2.32 16.07 -12.92
CA PHE A 266 1.30 15.61 -13.85
C PHE A 266 0.38 14.59 -13.17
N LEU A 267 0.91 13.58 -12.50
CA LEU A 267 0.10 12.61 -11.73
C LEU A 267 -0.74 13.33 -10.65
N ASP A 268 -0.15 14.26 -9.90
CA ASP A 268 -0.88 15.02 -8.88
C ASP A 268 -2.04 15.84 -9.45
N SER A 269 -1.87 16.36 -10.67
CA SER A 269 -2.92 17.12 -11.35
C SER A 269 -4.11 16.29 -11.79
N LEU A 270 -3.93 14.97 -11.99
CA LEU A 270 -5.01 14.07 -12.41
C LEU A 270 -6.04 13.86 -11.30
N ASP A 271 -5.60 13.92 -10.05
CA ASP A 271 -6.48 13.82 -8.87
C ASP A 271 -7.22 15.15 -8.56
N GLN A 272 -6.88 16.26 -9.22
CA GLN A 272 -7.50 17.56 -8.91
C GLN A 272 -8.88 17.73 -9.56
N PRO A 273 -9.84 18.40 -8.89
CA PRO A 273 -11.13 18.72 -9.50
C PRO A 273 -10.97 19.47 -10.83
N GLY A 274 -11.56 18.94 -11.89
CA GLY A 274 -11.44 19.51 -13.23
C GLY A 274 -10.13 19.19 -13.96
N ALA A 275 -9.38 18.17 -13.53
CA ALA A 275 -8.15 17.66 -14.14
C ALA A 275 -8.14 17.65 -15.68
N ALA A 276 -9.28 17.34 -16.30
CA ALA A 276 -9.48 17.35 -17.74
C ALA A 276 -9.03 18.65 -18.43
N ALA A 277 -9.23 19.80 -17.79
CA ALA A 277 -9.03 21.11 -18.41
C ALA A 277 -7.55 21.43 -18.62
N ASN A 278 -6.66 20.90 -17.78
CA ASN A 278 -5.24 21.22 -17.77
C ASN A 278 -4.34 20.03 -18.12
N SER A 279 -4.89 18.82 -18.20
CA SER A 279 -4.10 17.59 -18.36
C SER A 279 -3.24 17.56 -19.62
N ALA A 280 -3.71 18.10 -20.75
CA ALA A 280 -2.92 18.16 -21.98
C ALA A 280 -1.69 19.10 -21.87
N GLN A 281 -1.84 20.25 -21.21
CA GLN A 281 -0.74 21.18 -20.97
C GLN A 281 0.27 20.60 -19.98
N LEU A 282 -0.21 19.98 -18.91
CA LEU A 282 0.64 19.37 -17.88
C LEU A 282 1.35 18.12 -18.40
N TYR A 283 0.68 17.32 -19.23
CA TYR A 283 1.31 16.23 -19.95
C TYR A 283 2.40 16.73 -20.90
N ALA A 284 2.16 17.80 -21.65
CA ALA A 284 3.19 18.40 -22.53
C ALA A 284 4.40 18.91 -21.72
N ALA A 285 4.18 19.49 -20.54
CA ALA A 285 5.26 19.90 -19.63
C ALA A 285 6.03 18.70 -19.07
N ALA A 286 5.33 17.62 -18.70
CA ALA A 286 5.94 16.38 -18.23
C ALA A 286 6.72 15.65 -19.32
N SER A 287 6.29 15.76 -20.58
CA SER A 287 6.91 15.09 -21.74
C SER A 287 8.23 15.69 -22.19
N GLY A 288 8.58 16.88 -21.67
CA GLY A 288 9.73 17.62 -22.15
C GLY A 288 9.71 17.75 -23.68
N LYS A 289 10.91 17.75 -24.30
CA LYS A 289 11.09 17.57 -25.75
C LYS A 289 11.49 16.13 -26.09
N ASP A 290 11.05 15.14 -25.31
CA ASP A 290 11.47 13.76 -25.53
C ASP A 290 10.82 13.19 -26.82
N PRO A 291 11.60 12.73 -27.81
CA PRO A 291 11.08 12.16 -29.06
C PRO A 291 10.49 10.75 -28.91
N ASN A 292 10.61 10.09 -27.74
CA ASN A 292 10.48 8.63 -27.63
C ASN A 292 9.18 8.08 -27.01
N GLY A 293 8.18 8.92 -26.69
CA GLY A 293 6.83 8.46 -26.35
C GLY A 293 6.28 9.00 -25.02
N PRO A 294 5.15 8.44 -24.54
CA PRO A 294 4.49 8.97 -23.35
C PRO A 294 5.25 8.78 -22.04
N VAL A 295 5.15 9.81 -21.20
CA VAL A 295 5.83 9.92 -19.89
C VAL A 295 5.25 9.00 -18.83
N VAL A 296 3.95 8.77 -18.91
CA VAL A 296 3.19 7.93 -17.99
C VAL A 296 2.54 6.86 -18.81
N SER A 297 2.68 5.61 -18.35
CA SER A 297 2.18 4.45 -19.08
C SER A 297 0.65 4.45 -19.21
N GLU A 298 0.18 3.80 -20.27
CA GLU A 298 -1.25 3.52 -20.51
C GLU A 298 -1.92 2.90 -19.29
N LEU A 299 -1.22 1.96 -18.65
CA LEU A 299 -1.69 1.22 -17.48
C LEU A 299 -1.80 2.09 -16.22
N VAL A 300 -0.85 3.02 -16.00
CA VAL A 300 -0.92 3.96 -14.88
C VAL A 300 -2.10 4.91 -15.05
N LEU A 301 -2.29 5.48 -16.24
CA LEU A 301 -3.45 6.34 -16.51
C LEU A 301 -4.77 5.57 -16.40
N ASN A 302 -4.78 4.33 -16.87
CA ASN A 302 -5.96 3.46 -16.75
C ASN A 302 -6.32 3.24 -15.29
N ARG A 303 -5.33 2.88 -14.46
CA ARG A 303 -5.49 2.67 -13.02
C ARG A 303 -6.08 3.90 -12.33
N LEU A 304 -5.51 5.09 -12.54
CA LEU A 304 -6.04 6.32 -11.94
C LEU A 304 -7.46 6.66 -12.42
N GLY A 305 -7.77 6.39 -13.69
CA GLY A 305 -9.12 6.52 -14.21
C GLY A 305 -10.13 5.62 -13.49
N TYR A 306 -9.74 4.37 -13.21
CA TYR A 306 -10.57 3.44 -12.43
C TYR A 306 -10.66 3.81 -10.95
N ASP A 307 -9.60 4.36 -10.34
CA ASP A 307 -9.67 4.84 -8.95
C ASP A 307 -10.75 5.92 -8.80
N HIS A 308 -10.78 6.91 -9.70
CA HIS A 308 -11.86 7.92 -9.73
C HIS A 308 -13.24 7.29 -10.00
N LEU A 309 -13.30 6.29 -10.88
CA LEU A 309 -14.56 5.64 -11.22
C LEU A 309 -15.14 4.88 -10.01
N GLN A 310 -14.29 4.19 -9.27
CA GLN A 310 -14.64 3.44 -8.07
C GLN A 310 -15.06 4.36 -6.91
N ASP A 311 -14.42 5.53 -6.80
CA ASP A 311 -14.81 6.59 -5.87
C ASP A 311 -16.14 7.29 -6.24
N GLY A 312 -16.63 7.05 -7.47
CA GLY A 312 -17.85 7.64 -7.98
C GLY A 312 -17.65 8.99 -8.66
N ASP A 313 -16.41 9.48 -8.78
CA ASP A 313 -16.05 10.61 -9.63
C ASP A 313 -16.01 10.20 -11.12
N LYS A 314 -17.21 9.97 -11.66
CA LYS A 314 -17.41 9.56 -13.04
C LYS A 314 -16.86 10.60 -14.04
N LYS A 315 -16.91 11.89 -13.69
CA LYS A 315 -16.44 12.97 -14.58
C LYS A 315 -14.91 13.01 -14.62
N GLY A 316 -14.24 12.87 -13.47
CA GLY A 316 -12.78 12.71 -13.40
C GLY A 316 -12.30 11.45 -14.11
N ALA A 317 -12.95 10.32 -13.88
CA ALA A 317 -12.66 9.06 -14.59
C ALA A 317 -12.74 9.22 -16.11
N ILE A 318 -13.83 9.81 -16.64
CA ILE A 318 -13.97 10.08 -18.08
C ILE A 318 -12.84 11.00 -18.58
N ALA A 319 -12.47 12.02 -17.81
CA ALA A 319 -11.41 12.94 -18.18
C ALA A 319 -10.04 12.25 -18.32
N ILE A 320 -9.67 11.45 -17.31
CA ILE A 320 -8.40 10.73 -17.27
C ILE A 320 -8.36 9.66 -18.38
N LEU A 321 -9.44 8.89 -18.54
CA LEU A 321 -9.51 7.83 -19.55
C LEU A 321 -9.58 8.38 -21.00
N LYS A 322 -10.17 9.57 -21.19
CA LYS A 322 -10.06 10.31 -22.46
C LYS A 322 -8.63 10.70 -22.78
N LEU A 323 -7.90 11.22 -21.79
CA LEU A 323 -6.48 11.53 -21.95
C LEU A 323 -5.71 10.26 -22.32
N ASN A 324 -5.95 9.15 -21.61
CA ASN A 324 -5.34 7.86 -21.91
C ASN A 324 -5.59 7.44 -23.38
N ALA A 325 -6.84 7.51 -23.82
CA ALA A 325 -7.20 7.19 -25.22
C ALA A 325 -6.54 8.13 -26.25
N SER A 326 -6.32 9.41 -25.90
CA SER A 326 -5.63 10.35 -26.78
C SER A 326 -4.13 10.07 -26.92
N LEU A 327 -3.50 9.53 -25.88
CA LEU A 327 -2.08 9.22 -25.84
C LEU A 327 -1.77 7.83 -26.41
N TYR A 328 -2.73 6.91 -26.32
CA TYR A 328 -2.62 5.53 -26.77
C TYR A 328 -3.75 5.13 -27.74
N PRO A 329 -3.94 5.85 -28.85
CA PRO A 329 -5.13 5.72 -29.70
C PRO A 329 -5.29 4.36 -30.41
N ASN A 330 -4.25 3.52 -30.39
CA ASN A 330 -4.28 2.18 -30.97
C ASN A 330 -4.46 1.06 -29.92
N SER A 331 -4.43 1.38 -28.62
CA SER A 331 -4.70 0.40 -27.57
C SER A 331 -6.20 0.08 -27.54
N PRO A 332 -6.63 -1.19 -27.58
CA PRO A 332 -8.04 -1.50 -27.37
C PRO A 332 -8.47 -1.25 -25.92
N ASN A 333 -7.56 -1.40 -24.95
CA ASN A 333 -7.84 -1.26 -23.52
C ASN A 333 -8.35 0.13 -23.13
N VAL A 334 -7.79 1.19 -23.73
CA VAL A 334 -8.18 2.56 -23.40
C VAL A 334 -9.61 2.88 -23.85
N TYR A 335 -10.08 2.30 -24.95
CA TYR A 335 -11.47 2.48 -25.38
C TYR A 335 -12.41 1.61 -24.57
N ASP A 336 -12.05 0.38 -24.23
CA ASP A 336 -12.88 -0.44 -23.34
C ASP A 336 -13.12 0.29 -22.01
N SER A 337 -12.04 0.73 -21.37
CA SER A 337 -12.07 1.43 -20.08
C SER A 337 -12.80 2.77 -20.14
N LEU A 338 -12.59 3.57 -21.19
CA LEU A 338 -13.37 4.79 -21.41
C LEU A 338 -14.87 4.48 -21.61
N GLY A 339 -15.18 3.35 -22.24
CA GLY A 339 -16.54 2.83 -22.35
C GLY A 339 -17.19 2.52 -20.99
N ASP A 340 -16.44 1.97 -20.03
CA ASP A 340 -16.93 1.71 -18.66
C ASP A 340 -17.28 3.01 -17.93
N ALA A 341 -16.40 4.02 -18.02
CA ALA A 341 -16.64 5.31 -17.40
C ALA A 341 -17.87 6.01 -18.00
N TYR A 342 -18.05 5.96 -19.32
CA TYR A 342 -19.27 6.47 -19.96
C TYR A 342 -20.53 5.71 -19.55
N LEU A 343 -20.45 4.37 -19.46
CA LEU A 343 -21.57 3.54 -19.03
C LEU A 343 -22.00 3.91 -17.60
N ALA A 344 -21.04 4.02 -16.68
CA ALA A 344 -21.29 4.39 -15.30
C ALA A 344 -21.91 5.80 -15.16
N ASP A 345 -21.55 6.72 -16.05
CA ASP A 345 -22.12 8.08 -16.15
C ASP A 345 -23.46 8.13 -16.89
N GLY A 346 -23.93 7.02 -17.44
CA GLY A 346 -25.20 6.93 -18.18
C GLY A 346 -25.15 7.42 -19.63
N GLN A 347 -23.96 7.67 -20.17
CA GLN A 347 -23.72 8.07 -21.55
C GLN A 347 -23.68 6.85 -22.48
N ASN A 348 -24.83 6.18 -22.61
CA ASN A 348 -24.96 4.87 -23.27
C ASN A 348 -24.47 4.83 -24.72
N ASP A 349 -24.70 5.88 -25.51
CA ASP A 349 -24.26 5.92 -26.92
C ASP A 349 -22.73 5.99 -27.02
N LEU A 350 -22.10 6.78 -26.16
CA LEU A 350 -20.64 6.88 -26.11
C LEU A 350 -20.02 5.59 -25.57
N ALA A 351 -20.63 4.96 -24.57
CA ALA A 351 -20.21 3.65 -24.09
C ALA A 351 -20.26 2.60 -25.21
N ARG A 352 -21.34 2.56 -26.01
CA ARG A 352 -21.48 1.66 -27.16
C ARG A 352 -20.42 1.93 -28.22
N GLN A 353 -20.19 3.19 -28.58
CA GLN A 353 -19.19 3.57 -29.58
C GLN A 353 -17.78 3.12 -29.17
N ASN A 354 -17.42 3.31 -27.90
CA ASN A 354 -16.11 2.92 -27.38
C ASN A 354 -15.93 1.40 -27.31
N ALA A 355 -16.97 0.66 -26.90
CA ALA A 355 -16.94 -0.81 -26.88
C ALA A 355 -16.74 -1.39 -28.30
N LEU A 356 -17.44 -0.85 -29.30
CA LEU A 356 -17.23 -1.24 -30.70
C LEU A 356 -15.82 -0.92 -31.18
N LYS A 357 -15.27 0.25 -30.79
CA LYS A 357 -13.90 0.63 -31.15
C LYS A 357 -12.85 -0.28 -30.53
N ALA A 358 -13.04 -0.69 -29.28
CA ALA A 358 -12.16 -1.66 -28.61
C ALA A 358 -12.12 -2.99 -29.38
N ILE A 359 -13.30 -3.52 -29.78
CA ILE A 359 -13.40 -4.75 -30.58
C ILE A 359 -12.73 -4.60 -31.95
N GLU A 360 -12.90 -3.46 -32.62
CA GLU A 360 -12.24 -3.17 -33.90
C GLU A 360 -10.71 -3.19 -33.75
N LEU A 361 -10.17 -2.53 -32.73
CA LEU A 361 -8.72 -2.45 -32.50
C LEU A 361 -8.11 -3.78 -32.06
N LEU A 362 -8.85 -4.61 -31.32
CA LEU A 362 -8.42 -5.96 -30.93
C LEU A 362 -8.06 -6.84 -32.13
N ALA A 363 -8.65 -6.62 -33.32
CA ALA A 363 -8.32 -7.37 -34.53
C ALA A 363 -6.88 -7.11 -35.02
N HIS A 364 -6.26 -6.01 -34.59
CA HIS A 364 -4.93 -5.58 -35.01
C HIS A 364 -3.92 -5.50 -33.85
N ASP A 365 -4.34 -5.85 -32.65
CA ASP A 365 -3.50 -5.74 -31.46
C ASP A 365 -2.51 -6.91 -31.33
N THR A 366 -1.24 -6.58 -31.54
CA THR A 366 -0.09 -7.48 -31.36
C THR A 366 0.71 -7.18 -30.09
N THR A 367 0.32 -6.15 -29.33
CA THR A 367 1.07 -5.69 -28.15
C THR A 367 0.65 -6.47 -26.91
N ASP A 368 -0.65 -6.66 -26.69
CA ASP A 368 -1.13 -7.35 -25.50
C ASP A 368 -1.04 -8.88 -25.60
N PRO A 369 -0.80 -9.60 -24.49
CA PRO A 369 -0.93 -11.05 -24.42
C PRO A 369 -2.35 -11.52 -24.76
N GLU A 370 -2.49 -12.76 -25.22
CA GLU A 370 -3.78 -13.32 -25.65
C GLU A 370 -4.86 -13.25 -24.57
N ASP A 371 -4.51 -13.57 -23.32
CA ASP A 371 -5.45 -13.53 -22.19
C ASP A 371 -5.94 -12.11 -21.92
N ARG A 372 -5.07 -11.10 -22.02
CA ARG A 372 -5.45 -9.69 -21.87
C ARG A 372 -6.39 -9.26 -23.00
N ARG A 373 -6.07 -9.60 -24.25
CA ARG A 373 -6.95 -9.34 -25.40
C ARG A 373 -8.32 -10.00 -25.25
N LYS A 374 -8.36 -11.23 -24.72
CA LYS A 374 -9.61 -11.93 -24.44
C LYS A 374 -10.42 -11.20 -23.36
N GLY A 375 -9.78 -10.78 -22.25
CA GLY A 375 -10.45 -10.01 -21.19
C GLY A 375 -11.09 -8.71 -21.69
N ILE A 376 -10.36 -7.94 -22.52
CA ILE A 376 -10.87 -6.72 -23.13
C ILE A 376 -12.05 -7.02 -24.05
N ARG A 377 -11.99 -8.10 -24.85
CA ARG A 377 -13.09 -8.52 -25.72
C ARG A 377 -14.35 -8.86 -24.92
N ASP A 378 -14.20 -9.71 -23.92
CA ASP A 378 -15.31 -10.19 -23.10
C ASP A 378 -16.00 -9.02 -22.38
N SER A 379 -15.21 -8.08 -21.84
CA SER A 379 -15.68 -6.82 -21.23
C SER A 379 -16.49 -5.98 -22.22
N ALA A 380 -15.93 -5.70 -23.40
CA ALA A 380 -16.59 -4.90 -24.43
C ALA A 380 -17.88 -5.57 -24.95
N GLU A 381 -17.89 -6.88 -25.15
CA GLU A 381 -19.08 -7.63 -25.59
C GLU A 381 -20.18 -7.65 -24.52
N GLN A 382 -19.80 -7.84 -23.24
CA GLN A 382 -20.72 -7.77 -22.11
C GLN A 382 -21.38 -6.38 -22.02
N LYS A 383 -20.59 -5.31 -22.19
CA LYS A 383 -21.06 -3.93 -22.25
C LYS A 383 -22.08 -3.71 -23.36
N LEU A 384 -21.80 -4.20 -24.57
CA LEU A 384 -22.73 -4.13 -25.70
C LEU A 384 -24.03 -4.92 -25.45
N LYS A 385 -23.93 -6.08 -24.81
CA LYS A 385 -25.09 -6.89 -24.43
C LYS A 385 -25.95 -6.15 -23.41
N GLN A 386 -25.36 -5.57 -22.37
CA GLN A 386 -26.07 -4.77 -21.36
C GLN A 386 -26.81 -3.59 -22.00
N LEU A 387 -26.16 -2.88 -22.94
CA LEU A 387 -26.74 -1.73 -23.63
C LEU A 387 -27.85 -2.09 -24.63
N SER A 388 -28.02 -3.37 -24.97
CA SER A 388 -29.00 -3.85 -25.95
C SER A 388 -30.27 -4.43 -25.31
N GLN A 389 -30.33 -4.53 -23.99
CA GLN A 389 -31.53 -4.97 -23.27
C GLN A 389 -32.53 -3.80 -23.13
N PRO A 390 -33.85 -4.03 -23.29
CA PRO A 390 -34.86 -3.02 -22.99
C PRO A 390 -34.79 -2.64 -21.50
N ARG A 391 -34.86 -1.33 -21.20
CA ARG A 391 -34.86 -0.82 -19.81
C ARG A 391 -36.17 -1.11 -19.10
#